data_AF-A0A9D4LG16-F1
#
_entry.id   AF-A0A9D4LG16-F1
#
_cell.length_a   1.000
_cell.length_b   1.000
_cell.length_c   1.000
_cell.angle_alpha   90.00
_cell.angle_beta   90.00
_cell.angle_gamma   90.00
#
_symmetry.space_group_name_H-M   'P 1'
#
loop_
_entity.id
_entity.type
_entity.pdbx_description
1 polymer ?
#
loop_
_entity_poly.entity_id
_entity_poly.type
_entity_poly.pdbx_seq_one_letter_code
_entity_poly.pdbx_strand_id
1 'polypeptide(L)' 'MHQKSDPFVGTMFSEDVELVMQTNGDLEEAHICRLFREWHDTEDKAGIPPEERVKRSLSFIDWLM' A
#
# COMPACT_ATOMS: atom_id res chain seq x y z
N MET A 1 8.32 -5.41 -19.50
CA MET A 1 8.22 -4.08 -18.84
C MET A 1 7.81 -4.33 -17.40
N HIS A 2 8.56 -3.82 -16.42
CA HIS A 2 8.10 -3.85 -15.03
C HIS A 2 6.92 -2.88 -14.94
N GLN A 3 5.72 -3.40 -14.68
CA GLN A 3 4.58 -2.56 -14.33
C GLN A 3 4.96 -1.83 -13.05
N LYS A 4 5.09 -0.49 -13.15
CA LYS A 4 5.25 0.36 -11.98
C LYS A 4 3.91 0.44 -11.27
N SER A 5 3.99 0.48 -9.96
CA SER A 5 2.88 0.69 -9.06
C SER A 5 2.10 1.99 -9.41
N ASP A 6 0.79 2.01 -9.14
CA ASP A 6 -0.09 3.13 -9.50
C ASP A 6 0.30 4.40 -8.71
N PRO A 7 0.67 5.52 -9.38
CA PRO A 7 1.07 6.75 -8.71
C PRO A 7 -0.04 7.35 -7.83
N PHE A 8 -1.30 7.03 -8.09
CA PHE A 8 -2.42 7.47 -7.26
C PHE A 8 -2.35 6.92 -5.83
N VAL A 9 -1.96 5.65 -5.68
CA VAL A 9 -1.83 4.98 -4.37
C VAL A 9 -0.71 5.60 -3.55
N GLY A 10 0.44 5.88 -4.19
CA GLY A 10 1.56 6.57 -3.52
C GLY A 10 1.22 7.99 -3.04
N THR A 11 0.22 8.63 -3.66
CA THR A 11 -0.23 9.97 -3.25
C THR A 11 -1.29 9.90 -2.14
N MET A 12 -2.25 8.97 -2.26
CA MET A 12 -3.35 8.76 -1.30
C MET A 12 -2.91 8.15 0.03
N PHE A 13 -1.87 7.31 0.02
CA PHE A 13 -1.40 6.59 1.20
C PHE A 13 0.00 7.02 1.65
N SER A 14 0.36 8.27 1.36
CA SER A 14 1.67 8.83 1.70
C SER A 14 1.90 8.94 3.22
N GLU A 15 3.16 9.08 3.62
CA GLU A 15 3.52 9.35 5.03
C GLU A 15 2.87 10.62 5.56
N ASP A 16 2.70 11.65 4.71
CA ASP A 16 2.04 12.90 5.08
C ASP A 16 0.56 12.68 5.40
N VAL A 17 -0.14 11.85 4.61
CA VAL A 17 -1.56 11.52 4.85
C VAL A 17 -1.70 10.72 6.15
N GLU A 18 -0.83 9.73 6.38
CA GLU A 18 -0.79 8.97 7.64
C GLU A 18 -0.58 9.91 8.84
N LEU A 19 0.37 10.84 8.75
CA LEU A 19 0.68 11.78 9.84
C LEU A 19 -0.51 12.70 10.15
N VAL A 20 -1.23 13.16 9.13
CA VAL A 20 -2.46 13.96 9.30
C VAL A 20 -3.53 13.16 10.03
N MET A 21 -3.77 11.90 9.63
CA MET A 21 -4.73 11.01 10.29
C MET A 21 -4.36 10.77 11.75
N GLN A 22 -3.08 10.49 12.05
CA GLN A 22 -2.60 10.34 13.44
C GLN A 22 -2.82 11.60 14.26
N THR A 23 -2.58 12.77 13.67
CA THR A 23 -2.74 14.07 14.35
C THR A 23 -4.21 14.37 14.65
N ASN A 24 -5.13 13.92 13.79
CA ASN A 24 -6.56 14.07 13.98
C ASN A 24 -7.17 13.03 14.95
N GLY A 25 -6.42 12.00 15.32
CA GLY A 25 -6.90 10.90 16.17
C GLY A 25 -7.54 9.74 15.40
N ASP A 26 -7.48 9.75 14.07
CA ASP A 26 -7.98 8.71 13.17
C ASP A 26 -6.95 7.56 13.06
N LEU A 27 -6.71 6.89 14.19
CA LEU A 27 -5.60 5.93 14.33
C LEU A 27 -5.79 4.66 13.48
N GLU A 28 -7.03 4.24 13.25
CA GLU A 28 -7.35 3.06 12.43
C GLU A 28 -7.10 3.36 10.95
N GLU A 29 -7.55 4.51 10.48
CA GLU A 29 -7.31 5.02 9.13
C GLU A 29 -5.82 5.25 8.87
N ALA A 30 -5.10 5.82 9.84
CA ALA A 30 -3.64 5.96 9.76
C ALA A 30 -2.94 4.60 9.63
N HIS A 31 -3.42 3.59 10.35
CA HIS A 31 -2.87 2.24 10.27
C HIS A 31 -3.13 1.60 8.89
N ILE A 32 -4.36 1.72 8.38
CA ILE A 32 -4.73 1.26 7.03
C ILE A 32 -3.86 1.96 5.98
N CYS A 33 -3.64 3.27 6.13
CA CYS A 33 -2.82 4.08 5.25
C CYS A 33 -1.39 3.53 5.14
N ARG A 34 -0.77 3.21 6.28
CA ARG A 34 0.54 2.57 6.34
C ARG A 34 0.59 1.22 5.64
N LEU A 35 -0.42 0.37 5.87
CA LEU A 35 -0.48 -0.98 5.29
C LEU A 35 -0.56 -0.95 3.77
N PHE A 36 -1.37 -0.05 3.20
CA PHE A 36 -1.45 0.14 1.76
C PHE A 36 -0.12 0.61 1.16
N ARG A 37 0.56 1.54 1.83
CA ARG A 37 1.89 2.01 1.40
C ARG A 37 2.93 0.90 1.43
N GLU A 38 3.06 0.20 2.56
CA GLU A 38 4.03 -0.90 2.71
C GLU A 38 3.78 -2.01 1.68
N TRP A 39 2.52 -2.36 1.44
CA TRP A 39 2.15 -3.33 0.41
C TRP A 39 2.59 -2.85 -0.98
N HIS A 40 2.30 -1.61 -1.36
CA HIS A 40 2.66 -1.04 -2.65
C HIS A 40 4.18 -0.92 -2.85
N ASP A 41 4.92 -0.47 -1.82
CA ASP A 41 6.38 -0.43 -1.81
C ASP A 41 7.00 -1.83 -1.98
N THR A 42 6.33 -2.87 -1.45
CA THR A 42 6.78 -4.25 -1.68
C THR A 42 6.50 -4.75 -3.10
N GLU A 43 5.46 -4.28 -3.78
CA GLU A 43 5.20 -4.63 -5.19
C GLU A 43 6.25 -4.04 -6.13
N ASP A 44 6.80 -2.87 -5.80
CA ASP A 44 7.85 -2.20 -6.58
C ASP A 44 9.26 -2.79 -6.39
N LYS A 45 9.45 -3.71 -5.43
CA LYS A 45 10.75 -4.35 -5.22
C LYS A 45 11.17 -5.14 -6.45
N ALA A 46 12.33 -4.76 -6.99
CA ALA A 46 12.95 -5.44 -8.13
C ALA A 46 13.17 -6.93 -7.82
N GLY A 47 12.81 -7.79 -8.76
CA GLY A 47 13.03 -9.24 -8.66
C GLY A 47 11.82 -10.08 -8.25
N ILE A 48 10.66 -9.48 -7.97
CA ILE A 48 9.43 -10.25 -7.73
C ILE A 48 8.74 -10.58 -9.06
N PRO A 49 8.49 -11.87 -9.36
CA PRO A 49 7.73 -12.30 -10.53
C PRO A 49 6.32 -11.68 -10.55
N PRO A 50 5.77 -11.33 -11.72
CA PRO A 50 4.43 -10.73 -11.83
C PRO A 50 3.32 -11.55 -11.16
N GLU A 51 3.39 -12.88 -11.25
CA GLU A 51 2.44 -13.82 -10.63
C GLU A 51 2.46 -13.78 -9.10
N GLU A 52 3.64 -13.60 -8.52
CA GLU A 52 3.80 -13.48 -7.07
C GLU A 52 3.30 -12.12 -6.56
N ARG A 53 3.43 -11.06 -7.38
CA ARG A 53 2.79 -9.75 -7.10
C ARG A 53 1.28 -9.90 -7.02
N VAL A 54 0.63 -10.41 -8.07
CA VAL A 54 -0.83 -10.63 -8.11
C VAL A 54 -1.32 -11.45 -6.92
N LYS A 55 -0.59 -12.52 -6.55
CA LYS A 55 -0.96 -13.34 -5.38
C LYS A 55 -0.91 -12.54 -4.08
N ARG A 56 0.13 -11.72 -3.88
CA ARG A 56 0.25 -10.83 -2.70
C ARG A 56 -0.83 -9.76 -2.71
N SER A 57 -1.21 -9.21 -3.87
CA SER A 57 -2.32 -8.27 -4.01
C SER A 57 -3.65 -8.89 -3.56
N LEU A 58 -3.97 -10.08 -4.07
CA LEU A 58 -5.21 -10.79 -3.73
C LEU A 58 -5.27 -11.13 -2.24
N SER A 59 -4.18 -11.64 -1.67
CA SER A 59 -4.14 -11.95 -0.22
C SER A 59 -4.28 -10.72 0.66
N PHE A 60 -3.81 -9.55 0.22
CA PHE A 60 -3.99 -8.31 0.95
C PHE A 60 -5.44 -7.80 0.90
N ILE A 61 -6.08 -7.85 -0.28
CA ILE A 61 -7.49 -7.51 -0.44
C ILE A 61 -8.39 -8.47 0.37
N ASP A 62 -8.10 -9.77 0.30
CA ASP A 62 -8.82 -10.79 1.07
C ASP A 62 -8.65 -10.62 2.59
N TRP A 63 -7.52 -10.05 3.04
CA TRP A 63 -7.30 -9.74 4.46
C TRP A 63 -8.05 -8.48 4.92
N LEU A 64 -8.35 -7.55 4.01
CA LEU A 64 -9.09 -6.31 4.29
C LEU A 64 -10.62 -6.50 4.33
N MET A 65 -11.17 -7.57 3.74
CA MET A 65 -12.61 -7.86 3.67
C MET A 65 -13.06 -8.88 4.71
#